data_AF-A0A2N5GLP0-F1
#
_entry.id   AF-A0A2N5GLP0-F1
#
_cell.length_a   1.000
_cell.length_b   1.000
_cell.length_c   1.000
_cell.angle_alpha   90.00
_cell.angle_beta   90.00
_cell.angle_gamma   90.00
#
_symmetry.space_group_name_H-M   'P 1'
#
loop_
_entity.id
_entity.type
_entity.pdbx_description
1 polymer ?
#
loop_
_entity_poly.entity_id
_entity_poly.type
_entity_poly.pdbx_seq_one_letter_code
_entity_poly.pdbx_strand_id
1 'polypeptide(L)'
;MDNIYTAVASYIDSFYRTAMKERINETKRTVIIEHLSELSQLHTLGRVEISEFVEELTERQPTIQPEYLSAAVKAVILLEKSRSGASLLQKLSLLSDEDLDGLNVLLDDWTVKDALAVLNEIDKRLLVIEALERFSADSDVDELKTLHPLVVQAKWLFGPEFDSPLYTSNISLTNAMQQLFGKTVKKDAFYNARNRPDIIIIEDSTISAVCSEDFEESSHLSIMKRVLIIELKRGGFSIGRDEFNQATNYVDDLLNSGYLDGTPYINAYVVAHKVDSRLGNSKVRKVGEPERGRVEVVTYGQLVRTAQQRLFRLKEQLNSRYKEIIDNTLVQKILNEPVQLELIKPEETA
;
A
#
# COMPACT_ATOMS: atom_id res chain seq x y z
N MET A 1 52.11 -37.67 -19.62
CA MET A 1 52.21 -36.65 -18.55
C MET A 1 50.89 -36.47 -17.82
N ASP A 2 49.75 -36.42 -18.51
CA ASP A 2 48.40 -36.32 -17.88
C ASP A 2 48.12 -37.37 -16.80
N ASN A 3 48.55 -38.62 -16.99
CA ASN A 3 48.31 -39.69 -16.02
C ASN A 3 49.09 -39.49 -14.70
N ILE A 4 50.25 -38.85 -14.76
CA ILE A 4 51.06 -38.49 -13.58
C ILE A 4 50.41 -37.31 -12.87
N TYR A 5 49.99 -36.27 -13.60
CA TYR A 5 49.28 -35.14 -13.00
C TYR A 5 47.98 -35.57 -12.31
N THR A 6 47.21 -36.48 -12.91
CA THR A 6 45.96 -37.02 -12.35
C THR A 6 46.22 -37.84 -11.08
N ALA A 7 47.25 -38.70 -11.09
CA ALA A 7 47.62 -39.50 -9.93
C ALA A 7 48.14 -38.64 -8.77
N VAL A 8 48.96 -37.62 -9.07
CA VAL A 8 49.48 -36.67 -8.08
C VAL A 8 48.33 -35.83 -7.50
N ALA A 9 47.42 -35.32 -8.34
CA ALA A 9 46.24 -34.58 -7.88
C ALA A 9 45.35 -35.43 -6.96
N SER A 10 45.10 -36.70 -7.31
CA SER A 10 44.31 -37.62 -6.49
C SER A 10 44.98 -37.92 -5.15
N TYR A 11 46.31 -38.10 -5.15
CA TYR A 11 47.07 -38.31 -3.92
C TYR A 11 47.02 -37.07 -3.02
N ILE A 12 47.23 -35.88 -3.58
CA ILE A 12 47.17 -34.61 -2.85
C ILE A 12 45.76 -34.40 -2.25
N ASP A 13 44.69 -34.66 -3.00
CA ASP A 13 43.31 -34.55 -2.50
C ASP A 13 43.05 -35.53 -1.34
N SER A 14 43.50 -36.78 -1.46
CA SER A 14 43.35 -37.78 -0.41
C SER A 14 44.13 -37.44 0.87
N PHE A 15 45.36 -36.94 0.72
CA PHE A 15 46.20 -36.50 1.83
C PHE A 15 45.58 -35.27 2.51
N TYR A 16 45.11 -34.32 1.71
CA TYR A 16 44.44 -33.12 2.19
C TYR A 16 43.17 -33.43 2.98
N ARG A 17 42.28 -34.31 2.47
CA ARG A 17 41.08 -34.76 3.18
C ARG A 17 41.41 -35.46 4.50
N THR A 18 42.46 -36.30 4.50
CA THR A 18 42.90 -37.01 5.71
C THR A 18 43.43 -36.02 6.75
N ALA A 19 44.23 -35.05 6.34
CA ALA A 19 44.78 -34.01 7.22
C ALA A 19 43.69 -33.09 7.80
N MET A 20 42.62 -32.84 7.04
CA MET A 20 41.52 -31.96 7.48
C MET A 20 40.43 -32.69 8.29
N LYS A 21 40.47 -34.01 8.42
CA LYS A 21 39.41 -34.81 9.04
C LYS A 21 39.07 -34.40 10.47
N GLU A 22 40.09 -34.11 11.28
CA GLU A 22 39.92 -33.69 12.68
C GLU A 22 39.25 -32.30 12.75
N ARG A 23 39.74 -31.35 11.94
CA ARG A 23 39.14 -30.02 11.80
C ARG A 23 37.69 -30.09 11.32
N ILE A 24 37.38 -30.90 10.30
CA ILE A 24 36.02 -31.08 9.80
C ILE A 24 35.09 -31.55 10.92
N ASN A 25 35.51 -32.56 11.70
CA ASN A 25 34.71 -33.08 12.81
C ASN A 25 34.49 -32.03 13.90
N GLU A 26 35.51 -31.24 14.21
CA GLU A 26 35.41 -30.15 15.19
C GLU A 26 34.46 -29.04 14.71
N THR A 27 34.57 -28.61 13.45
CA THR A 27 33.68 -27.61 12.84
C THR A 27 32.22 -28.10 12.82
N LYS A 28 31.98 -29.35 12.39
CA LYS A 28 30.64 -29.97 12.40
C LYS A 28 30.05 -29.98 13.81
N ARG A 29 30.83 -30.45 14.79
CA ARG A 29 30.39 -30.56 16.18
C ARG A 29 30.03 -29.20 16.76
N THR A 30 30.85 -28.19 16.50
CA THR A 30 30.61 -26.81 16.96
C THR A 30 29.28 -26.27 16.42
N VAL A 31 29.04 -26.37 15.11
CA VAL A 31 27.80 -25.85 14.49
C VAL A 31 26.56 -26.65 14.91
N ILE A 32 26.65 -27.98 15.03
CA ILE A 32 25.52 -28.80 15.50
C ILE A 32 25.14 -28.46 16.95
N ILE A 33 26.13 -28.23 17.82
CA ILE A 33 25.88 -27.83 19.21
C ILE A 33 25.21 -26.45 19.27
N GLU A 34 25.68 -25.50 18.45
CA GLU A 34 25.11 -24.15 18.37
C GLU A 34 23.61 -24.17 18.00
N HIS A 35 23.21 -25.00 17.04
CA HIS A 35 21.81 -25.09 16.56
C HIS A 35 20.98 -26.20 17.23
N LEU A 36 21.47 -26.85 18.28
CA LEU A 36 20.83 -28.05 18.85
C LEU A 36 19.37 -27.81 19.27
N SER A 37 19.08 -26.65 19.84
CA SER A 37 17.73 -26.26 20.26
C SER A 37 16.77 -26.17 19.06
N GLU A 38 17.19 -25.54 17.97
CA GLU A 38 16.40 -25.37 16.75
C GLU A 38 16.21 -26.69 16.00
N LEU A 39 17.26 -27.51 15.92
CA LEU A 39 17.23 -28.86 15.32
C LEU A 39 16.28 -29.79 16.07
N SER A 40 16.21 -29.68 17.40
CA SER A 40 15.30 -30.48 18.22
C SER A 40 13.82 -30.20 17.95
N GLN A 41 13.49 -29.04 17.38
CA GLN A 41 12.12 -28.68 16.99
C GLN A 41 11.72 -29.24 15.63
N LEU A 42 12.69 -29.70 14.82
CA LEU A 42 12.40 -30.30 13.52
C LEU A 42 11.95 -31.75 13.67
N HIS A 43 11.18 -32.20 12.67
CA HIS A 43 10.81 -33.59 12.50
C HIS A 43 12.03 -34.44 12.10
N THR A 44 11.94 -35.76 12.28
CA THR A 44 13.09 -36.66 12.10
C THR A 44 13.74 -36.55 10.73
N LEU A 45 12.95 -36.43 9.65
CA LEU A 45 13.48 -36.31 8.29
C LEU A 45 14.28 -35.02 8.10
N GLY A 46 13.74 -33.85 8.48
CA GLY A 46 14.47 -32.58 8.40
C GLY A 46 15.79 -32.57 9.20
N ARG A 47 15.89 -33.32 10.31
CA ARG A 47 17.18 -33.48 11.02
C ARG A 47 18.20 -34.28 10.22
N VAL A 48 17.74 -35.30 9.50
CA VAL A 48 18.60 -36.11 8.62
C VAL A 48 19.09 -35.25 7.45
N GLU A 49 18.18 -34.52 6.80
CA GLU A 49 18.51 -33.65 5.65
C GLU A 49 19.53 -32.57 6.02
N ILE A 50 19.40 -31.94 7.20
CA ILE A 50 20.39 -30.96 7.66
C ILE A 50 21.74 -31.63 7.99
N SER A 51 21.73 -32.84 8.57
CA SER A 51 22.97 -33.56 8.84
C SER A 51 23.68 -33.94 7.54
N GLU A 52 22.94 -34.38 6.52
CA GLU A 52 23.47 -34.67 5.19
C GLU A 52 24.01 -33.42 4.52
N PHE A 53 23.30 -32.29 4.61
CA PHE A 53 23.77 -31.00 4.12
C PHE A 53 25.08 -30.55 4.77
N VAL A 54 25.20 -30.67 6.10
CA VAL A 54 26.44 -30.34 6.83
C VAL A 54 27.59 -31.25 6.41
N GLU A 55 27.33 -32.55 6.27
CA GLU A 55 28.31 -33.53 5.80
C GLU A 55 28.82 -33.14 4.41
N GLU A 56 27.91 -32.97 3.46
CA GLU A 56 28.24 -32.67 2.06
C GLU A 56 28.96 -31.34 1.91
N LEU A 57 28.52 -30.29 2.60
CA LEU A 57 29.13 -28.95 2.50
C LEU A 57 30.55 -28.93 3.06
N THR A 58 30.79 -29.61 4.18
CA THR A 58 32.13 -29.69 4.80
C THR A 58 33.07 -30.64 4.07
N GLU A 59 32.55 -31.68 3.41
CA GLU A 59 33.34 -32.53 2.52
C GLU A 59 33.75 -31.83 1.22
N ARG A 60 32.88 -30.94 0.70
CA ARG A 60 33.17 -30.11 -0.48
C ARG A 60 34.09 -28.94 -0.14
N GLN A 61 33.93 -28.34 1.04
CA GLN A 61 34.76 -27.22 1.51
C GLN A 61 35.33 -27.47 2.91
N PRO A 62 36.42 -28.25 3.04
CA PRO A 62 37.05 -28.59 4.33
C PRO A 62 37.57 -27.38 5.13
N THR A 63 37.75 -26.24 4.47
CA THR A 63 38.26 -24.99 5.07
C THR A 63 37.18 -23.99 5.41
N ILE A 64 35.89 -24.34 5.26
CA ILE A 64 34.77 -23.46 5.59
C ILE A 64 34.92 -22.95 7.03
N GLN A 65 34.71 -21.66 7.22
CA GLN A 65 34.74 -21.08 8.56
C GLN A 65 33.47 -21.46 9.32
N PRO A 66 33.56 -21.74 10.64
CA PRO A 66 32.40 -22.13 11.45
C PRO A 66 31.22 -21.16 11.32
N GLU A 67 31.49 -19.85 11.19
CA GLU A 67 30.47 -18.82 11.09
C GLU A 67 29.67 -18.92 9.78
N TYR A 68 30.34 -19.21 8.66
CA TYR A 68 29.66 -19.42 7.37
C TYR A 68 28.87 -20.72 7.34
N LEU A 69 29.40 -21.79 7.92
CA LEU A 69 28.68 -23.05 8.05
C LEU A 69 27.46 -22.90 8.96
N SER A 70 27.60 -22.19 10.08
CA SER A 70 26.52 -21.85 11.01
C SER A 70 25.41 -21.05 10.31
N ALA A 71 25.77 -19.99 9.58
CA ALA A 71 24.81 -19.21 8.79
C ALA A 71 24.07 -20.07 7.75
N ALA A 72 24.78 -20.95 7.03
CA ALA A 72 24.18 -21.86 6.05
C ALA A 72 23.22 -22.86 6.70
N VAL A 73 23.61 -23.48 7.82
CA VAL A 73 22.75 -24.41 8.58
C VAL A 73 21.50 -23.71 9.08
N LYS A 74 21.65 -22.50 9.64
CA LYS A 74 20.52 -21.67 10.07
C LYS A 74 19.56 -21.36 8.92
N ALA A 75 20.10 -21.01 7.74
CA ALA A 75 19.28 -20.75 6.56
C ALA A 75 18.49 -22.00 6.14
N VAL A 76 19.11 -23.18 6.10
CA VAL A 76 18.43 -24.45 5.78
C VAL A 76 17.35 -24.78 6.82
N ILE A 77 17.63 -24.62 8.12
CA ILE A 77 16.63 -24.79 9.19
C ILE A 77 15.41 -23.88 8.96
N LEU A 78 15.64 -22.61 8.61
CA LEU A 78 14.57 -21.65 8.34
C LEU A 78 13.76 -22.02 7.09
N LEU A 79 14.43 -22.53 6.05
CA LEU A 79 13.77 -23.01 4.83
C LEU A 79 12.93 -24.25 5.10
N GLU A 80 13.42 -25.19 5.90
CA GLU A 80 12.69 -26.39 6.35
C GLU A 80 11.44 -26.04 7.17
N LYS A 81 11.54 -25.04 8.04
CA LYS A 81 10.38 -24.53 8.80
C LYS A 81 9.40 -23.75 7.91
N SER A 82 9.84 -23.27 6.76
CA SER A 82 9.06 -22.42 5.86
C SER A 82 8.27 -23.24 4.84
N ARG A 83 6.97 -22.94 4.70
CA ARG A 83 6.12 -23.57 3.67
C ARG A 83 6.53 -23.17 2.24
N SER A 84 7.34 -22.14 2.06
CA SER A 84 7.70 -21.56 0.77
C SER A 84 9.21 -21.51 0.50
N GLY A 85 10.03 -22.21 1.31
CA GLY A 85 11.49 -22.19 1.19
C GLY A 85 12.00 -22.59 -0.20
N ALA A 86 11.49 -23.67 -0.77
CA ALA A 86 11.87 -24.14 -2.10
C ALA A 86 11.57 -23.10 -3.20
N SER A 87 10.41 -22.42 -3.13
CA SER A 87 10.06 -21.38 -4.09
C SER A 87 10.98 -20.16 -3.97
N LEU A 88 11.42 -19.83 -2.75
CA LEU A 88 12.37 -18.74 -2.54
C LEU A 88 13.74 -19.07 -3.13
N LEU A 89 14.26 -20.27 -2.90
CA LEU A 89 15.52 -20.72 -3.51
C LEU A 89 15.47 -20.68 -5.04
N GLN A 90 14.35 -21.13 -5.63
CA GLN A 90 14.16 -21.03 -7.08
C GLN A 90 14.22 -19.58 -7.57
N LYS A 91 13.59 -18.64 -6.86
CA LYS A 91 13.66 -17.22 -7.23
C LYS A 91 15.08 -16.68 -7.12
N LEU A 92 15.80 -16.99 -6.03
CA LEU A 92 17.21 -16.59 -5.86
C LEU A 92 18.10 -17.13 -6.97
N SER A 93 17.85 -18.38 -7.42
CA SER A 93 18.63 -19.00 -8.51
C SER A 93 18.43 -18.37 -9.89
N LEU A 94 17.39 -17.54 -10.05
CA LEU A 94 17.06 -16.85 -11.30
C LEU A 94 17.52 -15.38 -11.29
N LEU A 95 18.03 -14.87 -10.17
CA LEU A 95 18.54 -13.51 -10.07
C LEU A 95 19.89 -13.38 -10.79
N SER A 96 20.14 -12.21 -11.36
CA SER A 96 21.47 -11.85 -11.85
C SER A 96 22.41 -11.51 -10.69
N ASP A 97 23.73 -11.48 -10.94
CA ASP A 97 24.71 -11.05 -9.94
C ASP A 97 24.40 -9.63 -9.42
N GLU A 98 23.97 -8.73 -10.32
CA GLU A 98 23.56 -7.36 -9.98
C GLU A 98 22.32 -7.33 -9.08
N ASP A 99 21.33 -8.19 -9.36
CA ASP A 99 20.12 -8.30 -8.52
C ASP A 99 20.41 -8.92 -7.15
N LEU A 100 21.37 -9.85 -7.06
CA LEU A 100 21.79 -10.44 -5.78
C LEU A 100 22.51 -9.40 -4.91
N ASP A 101 23.42 -8.63 -5.49
CA ASP A 101 24.07 -7.51 -4.79
C ASP A 101 23.04 -6.46 -4.37
N GLY A 102 22.09 -6.13 -5.26
CA GLY A 102 20.98 -5.22 -4.95
C GLY A 102 20.08 -5.72 -3.83
N LEU A 103 19.79 -7.02 -3.78
CA LEU A 103 19.05 -7.64 -2.67
C LEU A 103 19.83 -7.56 -1.35
N ASN A 104 21.15 -7.77 -1.38
CA ASN A 104 21.97 -7.63 -0.18
C ASN A 104 21.94 -6.20 0.35
N VAL A 105 22.14 -5.20 -0.51
CA VAL A 105 22.04 -3.77 -0.14
C VAL A 105 20.66 -3.42 0.42
N LEU A 106 19.58 -3.96 -0.16
CA LEU A 106 18.23 -3.75 0.37
C LEU A 106 18.10 -4.29 1.80
N LEU A 107 18.65 -5.48 2.05
CA LEU A 107 18.56 -6.15 3.35
C LEU A 107 19.49 -5.56 4.42
N ASP A 108 20.49 -4.76 4.05
CA ASP A 108 21.34 -4.02 4.99
C ASP A 108 20.54 -2.93 5.72
N ASP A 109 19.62 -2.26 5.01
CA ASP A 109 18.87 -1.11 5.52
C ASP A 109 17.39 -1.40 5.81
N TRP A 110 16.79 -2.37 5.11
CA TRP A 110 15.35 -2.65 5.18
C TRP A 110 15.06 -4.12 5.50
N THR A 111 14.12 -4.35 6.42
CA THR A 111 13.51 -5.68 6.50
C THR A 111 12.59 -5.90 5.30
N VAL A 112 12.43 -7.16 4.87
CA VAL A 112 11.49 -7.51 3.78
C VAL A 112 10.07 -7.01 4.08
N LYS A 113 9.66 -7.02 5.36
CA LYS A 113 8.34 -6.54 5.79
C LYS A 113 8.18 -5.04 5.53
N ASP A 114 9.18 -4.25 5.88
CA ASP A 114 9.13 -2.79 5.74
C ASP A 114 9.21 -2.38 4.26
N ALA A 115 10.09 -3.02 3.50
CA ALA A 115 10.18 -2.82 2.05
C ALA A 115 8.84 -3.15 1.36
N LEU A 116 8.21 -4.27 1.71
CA LEU A 116 6.90 -4.63 1.18
C LEU A 116 5.81 -3.64 1.57
N ALA A 117 5.83 -3.12 2.80
CA ALA A 117 4.83 -2.12 3.23
C ALA A 117 4.89 -0.86 2.34
N VAL A 118 6.09 -0.35 2.07
CA VAL A 118 6.29 0.81 1.19
C VAL A 118 5.94 0.49 -0.26
N LEU A 119 6.42 -0.64 -0.79
CA LEU A 119 6.14 -1.06 -2.17
C LEU A 119 4.64 -1.27 -2.40
N ASN A 120 3.93 -1.84 -1.44
CA ASN A 120 2.47 -2.02 -1.51
C ASN A 120 1.75 -0.66 -1.53
N GLU A 121 2.18 0.32 -0.75
CA GLU A 121 1.58 1.66 -0.79
C GLU A 121 1.81 2.35 -2.15
N ILE A 122 3.01 2.22 -2.71
CA ILE A 122 3.31 2.72 -4.06
C ILE A 122 2.48 1.99 -5.11
N ASP A 123 2.40 0.65 -5.06
CA ASP A 123 1.62 -0.18 -5.99
C ASP A 123 0.14 0.22 -5.95
N LYS A 124 -0.46 0.34 -4.76
CA LYS A 124 -1.83 0.84 -4.56
C LYS A 124 -2.06 2.19 -5.22
N ARG A 125 -1.18 3.18 -4.95
CA ARG A 125 -1.31 4.52 -5.52
C ARG A 125 -1.20 4.50 -7.05
N LEU A 126 -0.30 3.69 -7.60
CA LEU A 126 -0.14 3.54 -9.05
C LEU A 126 -1.36 2.85 -9.69
N LEU A 127 -1.93 1.84 -9.04
CA LEU A 127 -3.17 1.18 -9.48
C LEU A 127 -4.35 2.16 -9.51
N VAL A 128 -4.49 3.03 -8.50
CA VAL A 128 -5.53 4.07 -8.51
C VAL A 128 -5.36 5.03 -9.68
N ILE A 129 -4.13 5.45 -9.99
CA ILE A 129 -3.86 6.32 -11.14
C ILE A 129 -4.25 5.64 -12.44
N GLU A 130 -3.83 4.39 -12.62
CA GLU A 130 -4.19 3.59 -13.79
C GLU A 130 -5.72 3.47 -13.94
N ALA A 131 -6.42 3.19 -12.84
CA ALA A 131 -7.86 3.04 -12.85
C ALA A 131 -8.59 4.36 -13.17
N LEU A 132 -8.15 5.48 -12.58
CA LEU A 132 -8.71 6.80 -12.90
C LEU A 132 -8.46 7.19 -14.36
N GLU A 133 -7.28 6.90 -14.92
CA GLU A 133 -6.99 7.13 -16.34
C GLU A 133 -7.95 6.35 -17.25
N ARG A 134 -8.22 5.08 -16.96
CA ARG A 134 -9.07 4.21 -17.78
C ARG A 134 -10.55 4.55 -17.67
N PHE A 135 -11.05 4.71 -16.44
CA PHE A 135 -12.50 4.79 -16.20
C PHE A 135 -13.06 6.22 -16.26
N SER A 136 -12.23 7.25 -16.14
CA SER A 136 -12.73 8.64 -16.09
C SER A 136 -13.35 9.15 -17.39
N ALA A 137 -13.03 8.54 -18.53
CA ALA A 137 -13.57 8.90 -19.84
C ALA A 137 -14.80 8.09 -20.24
N ASP A 138 -15.03 6.95 -19.60
CA ASP A 138 -16.10 6.02 -19.94
C ASP A 138 -17.39 6.39 -19.19
N SER A 139 -18.42 6.77 -19.94
CA SER A 139 -19.72 7.16 -19.39
C SER A 139 -20.57 5.98 -18.89
N ASP A 140 -20.22 4.76 -19.29
CA ASP A 140 -20.95 3.54 -18.91
C ASP A 140 -20.44 2.97 -17.58
N VAL A 141 -19.34 3.51 -17.04
CA VAL A 141 -18.80 3.12 -15.74
C VAL A 141 -19.73 3.57 -14.61
N ASP A 142 -20.10 2.60 -13.76
CA ASP A 142 -20.80 2.85 -12.49
C ASP A 142 -19.86 3.62 -11.54
N GLU A 143 -20.07 4.93 -11.45
CA GLU A 143 -19.30 5.84 -10.59
C GLU A 143 -19.22 5.33 -9.16
N LEU A 144 -20.33 4.85 -8.62
CA LEU A 144 -20.49 4.46 -7.23
C LEU A 144 -19.71 3.19 -6.89
N LYS A 145 -19.66 2.23 -7.82
CA LYS A 145 -18.94 0.95 -7.64
C LYS A 145 -17.48 1.00 -8.10
N THR A 146 -17.14 1.92 -8.99
CA THR A 146 -15.82 1.94 -9.64
C THR A 146 -15.04 3.21 -9.31
N LEU A 147 -15.52 4.40 -9.68
CA LEU A 147 -14.75 5.65 -9.53
C LEU A 147 -14.66 6.12 -8.08
N HIS A 148 -15.76 6.05 -7.34
CA HIS A 148 -15.85 6.55 -5.98
C HIS A 148 -14.89 5.83 -5.02
N PRO A 149 -14.83 4.49 -4.98
CA PRO A 149 -13.85 3.80 -4.14
C PRO A 149 -12.41 4.22 -4.43
N LEU A 150 -12.05 4.42 -5.70
CA LEU A 150 -10.71 4.86 -6.11
C LEU A 150 -10.37 6.23 -5.55
N VAL A 151 -11.28 7.20 -5.69
CA VAL A 151 -11.03 8.57 -5.24
C VAL A 151 -10.99 8.68 -3.71
N VAL A 152 -11.82 7.92 -2.98
CA VAL A 152 -11.79 7.95 -1.50
C VAL A 152 -10.53 7.27 -0.93
N GLN A 153 -10.02 6.23 -1.59
CA GLN A 153 -8.72 5.66 -1.23
C GLN A 153 -7.58 6.64 -1.56
N ALA A 154 -7.77 7.54 -2.53
CA ALA A 154 -6.78 8.50 -2.97
C ALA A 154 -7.08 9.95 -2.55
N LYS A 155 -7.57 10.16 -1.32
CA LYS A 155 -7.76 11.50 -0.72
C LYS A 155 -6.51 12.36 -0.81
N TRP A 156 -5.33 11.74 -0.70
CA TRP A 156 -4.05 12.41 -0.87
C TRP A 156 -3.99 13.23 -2.16
N LEU A 157 -4.68 12.85 -3.25
CA LEU A 157 -4.74 13.59 -4.54
C LEU A 157 -5.22 15.04 -4.41
N PHE A 158 -6.04 15.34 -3.40
CA PHE A 158 -6.59 16.68 -3.18
C PHE A 158 -5.67 17.58 -2.33
N GLY A 159 -4.69 16.99 -1.65
CA GLY A 159 -3.80 17.68 -0.73
C GLY A 159 -3.06 16.68 0.18
N PRO A 160 -1.75 16.86 0.45
CA PRO A 160 -1.01 15.97 1.36
C PRO A 160 -1.63 15.92 2.76
N GLU A 161 -2.31 16.97 3.20
CA GLU A 161 -3.02 17.02 4.47
C GLU A 161 -4.14 15.97 4.57
N PHE A 162 -4.73 15.55 3.45
CA PHE A 162 -5.81 14.57 3.38
C PHE A 162 -5.33 13.11 3.31
N ASP A 163 -4.01 12.89 3.28
CA ASP A 163 -3.37 11.57 3.38
C ASP A 163 -3.31 11.07 4.84
N SER A 164 -3.70 11.93 5.78
CA SER A 164 -3.70 11.62 7.22
C SER A 164 -4.82 10.64 7.59
N PRO A 165 -4.54 9.62 8.42
CA PRO A 165 -5.56 8.72 8.94
C PRO A 165 -6.58 9.42 9.85
N LEU A 166 -6.30 10.65 10.27
CA LEU A 166 -7.22 11.46 11.08
C LEU A 166 -8.46 11.93 10.30
N TYR A 167 -8.43 11.89 8.96
CA TYR A 167 -9.60 12.17 8.13
C TYR A 167 -10.49 10.93 8.03
N THR A 168 -11.51 10.89 8.88
CA THR A 168 -12.42 9.75 9.03
C THR A 168 -13.88 10.15 8.83
N SER A 169 -14.75 9.15 8.68
CA SER A 169 -16.20 9.38 8.65
C SER A 169 -16.70 9.78 10.03
N ASN A 170 -17.49 10.86 10.13
CA ASN A 170 -18.10 11.31 11.37
C ASN A 170 -19.63 11.28 11.26
N ILE A 171 -20.30 10.74 12.29
CA ILE A 171 -21.77 10.55 12.30
C ILE A 171 -22.52 11.89 12.30
N SER A 172 -22.07 12.89 13.06
CA SER A 172 -22.67 14.23 13.08
C SER A 172 -22.57 14.88 11.70
N LEU A 173 -21.42 14.78 11.03
CA LEU A 173 -21.22 15.27 9.66
C LEU A 173 -22.13 14.52 8.68
N THR A 174 -22.18 13.19 8.75
CA THR A 174 -23.08 12.38 7.91
C THR A 174 -24.53 12.79 8.09
N ASN A 175 -24.98 13.00 9.34
CA ASN A 175 -26.34 13.41 9.64
C ASN A 175 -26.63 14.82 9.12
N ALA A 176 -25.71 15.77 9.31
CA ALA A 176 -25.82 17.13 8.79
C ALA A 176 -26.00 17.11 7.26
N MET A 177 -25.14 16.36 6.58
CA MET A 177 -25.16 16.22 5.12
C MET A 177 -26.45 15.55 4.63
N GLN A 178 -26.95 14.53 5.34
CA GLN A 178 -28.23 13.87 5.00
C GLN A 178 -29.42 14.81 5.16
N GLN A 179 -29.43 15.63 6.21
CA GLN A 179 -30.52 16.59 6.47
C GLN A 179 -30.51 17.74 5.48
N LEU A 180 -29.32 18.25 5.11
CA LEU A 180 -29.20 19.40 4.22
C LEU A 180 -29.36 19.03 2.75
N PHE A 181 -28.79 17.90 2.31
CA PHE A 181 -28.74 17.55 0.88
C PHE A 181 -29.79 16.52 0.47
N GLY A 182 -30.48 15.92 1.45
CA GLY A 182 -31.84 15.43 1.28
C GLY A 182 -32.09 14.44 0.15
N LYS A 183 -31.29 13.37 -0.02
CA LYS A 183 -31.70 12.09 -0.66
C LYS A 183 -30.94 10.88 -0.10
N THR A 184 -31.63 9.75 -0.10
CA THR A 184 -31.32 8.44 0.51
C THR A 184 -29.94 7.86 0.20
N VAL A 185 -29.23 7.39 1.23
CA VAL A 185 -28.16 6.39 1.09
C VAL A 185 -28.78 5.12 0.50
N LYS A 186 -28.45 4.78 -0.75
CA LYS A 186 -28.83 3.47 -1.33
C LYS A 186 -28.03 2.39 -0.62
N LYS A 187 -28.65 1.72 0.36
CA LYS A 187 -28.06 0.64 1.16
C LYS A 187 -27.62 -0.58 0.33
N ASP A 188 -28.07 -0.66 -0.93
CA ASP A 188 -27.83 -1.82 -1.80
C ASP A 188 -26.73 -1.55 -2.83
N ALA A 189 -26.17 -0.34 -2.86
CA ALA A 189 -25.18 0.08 -3.84
C ALA A 189 -23.79 -0.54 -3.61
N PHE A 190 -23.48 -0.90 -2.36
CA PHE A 190 -22.18 -1.38 -1.95
C PHE A 190 -22.28 -2.80 -1.40
N TYR A 191 -21.24 -3.61 -1.62
CA TYR A 191 -21.11 -4.94 -1.02
C TYR A 191 -21.17 -4.89 0.53
N ASN A 192 -20.86 -3.72 1.14
CA ASN A 192 -20.96 -3.44 2.57
C ASN A 192 -21.46 -2.00 2.86
N ALA A 193 -22.67 -1.63 2.45
CA ALA A 193 -23.16 -0.24 2.61
C ALA A 193 -23.29 0.24 4.06
N ARG A 194 -23.38 -0.67 5.05
CA ARG A 194 -23.36 -0.33 6.48
C ARG A 194 -22.01 0.26 6.94
N ASN A 195 -20.93 0.06 6.19
CA ASN A 195 -19.57 0.48 6.57
C ASN A 195 -19.10 1.78 5.89
N ARG A 196 -19.98 2.46 5.13
CA ARG A 196 -19.65 3.69 4.40
C ARG A 196 -20.61 4.85 4.69
N PRO A 197 -20.72 5.29 5.95
CA PRO A 197 -21.55 6.44 6.31
C PRO A 197 -21.04 7.77 5.74
N ASP A 198 -19.81 7.79 5.21
CA ASP A 198 -19.19 8.92 4.53
C ASP A 198 -19.79 9.23 3.15
N ILE A 199 -20.58 8.32 2.55
CA ILE A 199 -21.08 8.46 1.19
C ILE A 199 -22.56 8.80 1.13
N ILE A 200 -22.89 9.81 0.34
CA ILE A 200 -24.25 10.23 0.03
C ILE A 200 -24.44 10.20 -1.49
N ILE A 201 -25.57 9.67 -1.94
CA ILE A 201 -25.88 9.55 -3.36
C ILE A 201 -26.94 10.59 -3.70
N ILE A 202 -26.61 11.44 -4.67
CA ILE A 202 -27.51 12.43 -5.28
C ILE A 202 -27.78 11.96 -6.71
N GLU A 203 -28.81 12.50 -7.37
CA GLU A 203 -29.32 12.01 -8.67
C GLU A 203 -28.22 11.67 -9.68
N ASP A 204 -27.32 12.62 -9.95
CA ASP A 204 -26.26 12.51 -10.96
C ASP A 204 -24.83 12.60 -10.35
N SER A 205 -24.69 12.42 -9.04
CA SER A 205 -23.39 12.49 -8.36
C SER A 205 -23.31 11.66 -7.08
N THR A 206 -22.09 11.31 -6.71
CA THR A 206 -21.79 10.76 -5.39
C THR A 206 -20.98 11.77 -4.58
N ILE A 207 -21.33 11.95 -3.31
CA ILE A 207 -20.64 12.85 -2.38
C ILE A 207 -20.01 12.01 -1.29
N SER A 208 -18.69 12.16 -1.12
CA SER A 208 -17.95 11.67 0.04
C SER A 208 -17.67 12.83 1.00
N ALA A 209 -17.91 12.65 2.29
CA ALA A 209 -17.55 13.63 3.31
C ALA A 209 -16.82 12.98 4.50
N VAL A 210 -15.67 13.53 4.85
CA VAL A 210 -14.85 13.11 5.99
C VAL A 210 -14.33 14.33 6.73
N CYS A 211 -13.97 14.18 8.00
CA CYS A 211 -13.39 15.27 8.76
C CYS A 211 -12.23 14.81 9.64
N SER A 212 -11.38 15.77 9.98
CA SER A 212 -10.44 15.67 11.09
C SER A 212 -10.99 16.42 12.29
N GLU A 213 -10.89 15.82 13.46
CA GLU A 213 -11.26 16.43 14.73
C GLU A 213 -10.03 16.96 15.46
N ASP A 214 -10.27 17.89 16.38
CA ASP A 214 -9.28 18.40 17.32
C ASP A 214 -9.97 18.83 18.61
N PHE A 215 -9.21 19.07 19.67
CA PHE A 215 -9.76 19.57 20.93
C PHE A 215 -9.81 21.09 20.93
N GLU A 216 -10.97 21.65 21.26
CA GLU A 216 -11.11 23.10 21.43
C GLU A 216 -10.35 23.55 22.69
N GLU A 217 -9.51 24.59 22.59
CA GLU A 217 -8.65 25.04 23.70
C GLU A 217 -9.42 25.46 24.96
N SER A 218 -10.64 26.01 24.80
CA SER A 218 -11.44 26.52 25.92
C SER A 218 -12.22 25.41 26.61
N SER A 219 -12.94 24.59 25.85
CA SER A 219 -13.84 23.56 26.39
C SER A 219 -13.16 22.19 26.58
N HIS A 220 -12.01 21.97 25.94
CA HIS A 220 -11.31 20.68 25.85
C HIS A 220 -12.20 19.57 25.25
N LEU A 221 -13.28 19.93 24.58
CA LEU A 221 -14.19 19.01 23.90
C LEU A 221 -13.68 18.76 22.47
N SER A 222 -13.96 17.57 21.95
CA SER A 222 -13.69 17.27 20.54
C SER A 222 -14.62 18.09 19.66
N ILE A 223 -14.03 18.79 18.68
CA ILE A 223 -14.73 19.57 17.67
C ILE A 223 -14.21 19.22 16.28
N MET A 224 -15.04 19.45 15.26
CA MET A 224 -14.59 19.33 13.88
C MET A 224 -13.67 20.49 13.54
N LYS A 225 -12.46 20.18 13.05
CA LYS A 225 -11.48 21.19 12.65
C LYS A 225 -11.44 21.42 11.15
N ARG A 226 -11.46 20.34 10.36
CA ARG A 226 -11.42 20.39 8.90
C ARG A 226 -12.35 19.35 8.32
N VAL A 227 -13.09 19.73 7.28
CA VAL A 227 -13.98 18.84 6.54
C VAL A 227 -13.50 18.78 5.09
N LEU A 228 -13.43 17.58 4.53
CA LEU A 228 -13.19 17.32 3.12
C LEU A 228 -14.48 16.77 2.51
N ILE A 229 -15.00 17.45 1.50
CA ILE A 229 -16.13 17.03 0.69
C ILE A 229 -15.62 16.77 -0.73
N ILE A 230 -15.94 15.60 -1.29
CA ILE A 230 -15.62 15.24 -2.67
C ILE A 230 -16.92 14.86 -3.35
N GLU A 231 -17.39 15.70 -4.27
CA GLU A 231 -18.47 15.36 -5.18
C GLU A 231 -17.89 14.83 -6.48
N LEU A 232 -18.23 13.60 -6.82
CA LEU A 232 -17.86 12.97 -8.08
C LEU A 232 -19.05 13.04 -9.04
N LYS A 233 -18.75 13.30 -10.32
CA LYS A 233 -19.69 13.17 -11.43
C LYS A 233 -19.29 11.96 -12.26
N ARG A 234 -20.28 11.37 -12.94
CA ARG A 234 -20.09 10.24 -13.85
C ARG A 234 -19.02 10.50 -14.92
N GLY A 235 -18.44 9.42 -15.45
CA GLY A 235 -17.50 9.49 -16.56
C GLY A 235 -18.07 10.28 -17.74
N GLY A 236 -17.19 11.04 -18.42
CA GLY A 236 -17.58 11.90 -19.53
C GLY A 236 -18.38 13.18 -19.17
N PHE A 237 -18.81 13.37 -17.92
CA PHE A 237 -19.57 14.55 -17.49
C PHE A 237 -18.76 15.86 -17.61
N SER A 238 -19.44 16.96 -17.96
CA SER A 238 -18.85 18.30 -18.06
C SER A 238 -19.45 19.23 -17.03
N ILE A 239 -18.65 19.71 -16.08
CA ILE A 239 -19.10 20.62 -15.01
C ILE A 239 -19.36 22.02 -15.57
N GLY A 240 -20.56 22.56 -15.30
CA GLY A 240 -20.98 23.92 -15.61
C GLY A 240 -21.13 24.79 -14.36
N ARG A 241 -21.82 25.92 -14.53
CA ARG A 241 -22.07 26.89 -13.44
C ARG A 241 -23.03 26.35 -12.38
N ASP A 242 -23.98 25.52 -12.79
CA ASP A 242 -25.03 25.03 -11.92
C ASP A 242 -24.45 24.06 -10.88
N GLU A 243 -23.61 23.12 -11.29
CA GLU A 243 -22.92 22.20 -10.37
C GLU A 243 -21.94 22.96 -9.47
N PHE A 244 -21.22 23.96 -9.99
CA PHE A 244 -20.31 24.76 -9.18
C PHE A 244 -21.04 25.60 -8.12
N ASN A 245 -22.17 26.21 -8.48
CA ASN A 245 -23.01 26.94 -7.54
C ASN A 245 -23.66 26.00 -6.53
N GLN A 246 -24.12 24.81 -6.96
CA GLN A 246 -24.66 23.78 -6.08
C GLN A 246 -23.63 23.38 -5.00
N ALA A 247 -22.39 23.06 -5.39
CA ALA A 247 -21.34 22.72 -4.44
C ALA A 247 -20.98 23.90 -3.52
N THR A 248 -21.05 25.14 -4.02
CA THR A 248 -20.89 26.34 -3.18
C THR A 248 -21.98 26.42 -2.12
N ASN A 249 -23.24 26.26 -2.53
CA ASN A 249 -24.39 26.32 -1.64
C ASN A 249 -24.30 25.22 -0.58
N TYR A 250 -23.86 24.01 -0.94
CA TYR A 250 -23.63 22.93 0.01
C TYR A 250 -22.65 23.31 1.12
N VAL A 251 -21.53 23.95 0.77
CA VAL A 251 -20.56 24.41 1.76
C VAL A 251 -21.14 25.52 2.63
N ASP A 252 -21.86 26.47 2.04
CA ASP A 252 -22.47 27.58 2.78
C ASP A 252 -23.58 27.09 3.73
N ASP A 253 -24.49 26.25 3.24
CA ASP A 253 -25.57 25.63 4.02
C ASP A 253 -24.99 24.82 5.18
N LEU A 254 -23.94 24.02 4.93
CA LEU A 254 -23.32 23.20 5.97
C LEU A 254 -22.64 24.06 7.05
N LEU A 255 -21.93 25.12 6.66
CA LEU A 255 -21.30 26.07 7.59
C LEU A 255 -22.32 26.82 8.46
N ASN A 256 -23.52 27.07 7.92
CA ASN A 256 -24.59 27.84 8.57
C ASN A 256 -25.70 26.97 9.17
N SER A 257 -25.59 25.64 9.08
CA SER A 257 -26.65 24.70 9.48
C SER A 257 -26.86 24.57 10.99
N GLY A 258 -25.82 24.84 11.78
CA GLY A 258 -25.81 24.56 13.22
C GLY A 258 -25.72 23.07 13.57
N TYR A 259 -25.52 22.17 12.59
CA TYR A 259 -25.42 20.73 12.82
C TYR A 259 -23.98 20.23 13.08
N LEU A 260 -22.99 21.11 12.95
CA LEU A 260 -21.58 20.76 13.13
C LEU A 260 -21.09 21.18 14.52
N ASP A 261 -20.35 20.29 15.17
CA ASP A 261 -19.64 20.59 16.40
C ASP A 261 -18.41 21.45 16.08
N GLY A 262 -18.45 22.73 16.47
CA GLY A 262 -17.40 23.71 16.21
C GLY A 262 -17.54 24.47 14.88
N THR A 263 -16.47 25.14 14.47
CA THR A 263 -16.43 25.96 13.25
C THR A 263 -15.35 25.45 12.28
N PRO A 264 -15.53 24.28 11.64
CA PRO A 264 -14.50 23.70 10.80
C PRO A 264 -14.25 24.55 9.54
N TYR A 265 -13.06 24.37 8.97
CA TYR A 265 -12.77 24.79 7.61
C TYR A 265 -13.17 23.70 6.61
N ILE A 266 -13.96 24.02 5.59
CA ILE A 266 -14.50 23.04 4.64
C ILE A 266 -13.81 23.15 3.27
N ASN A 267 -13.11 22.10 2.86
CA ASN A 267 -12.57 21.93 1.51
C ASN A 267 -13.52 21.05 0.70
N ALA A 268 -14.14 21.62 -0.35
CA ALA A 268 -15.01 20.87 -1.26
C ALA A 268 -14.40 20.79 -2.66
N TYR A 269 -14.42 19.60 -3.25
CA TYR A 269 -13.97 19.36 -4.62
C TYR A 269 -15.10 18.78 -5.45
N VAL A 270 -15.36 19.37 -6.62
CA VAL A 270 -16.26 18.79 -7.62
C VAL A 270 -15.41 18.22 -8.75
N VAL A 271 -15.50 16.92 -8.95
CA VAL A 271 -14.65 16.16 -9.87
C VAL A 271 -15.48 15.66 -11.05
N ALA A 272 -15.03 15.95 -12.27
CA ALA A 272 -15.64 15.38 -13.49
C ALA A 272 -14.61 15.13 -14.59
N HIS A 273 -15.07 14.69 -15.75
CA HIS A 273 -14.18 14.47 -16.89
C HIS A 273 -13.76 15.79 -17.53
N LYS A 274 -14.69 16.74 -17.71
CA LYS A 274 -14.46 18.04 -18.36
C LYS A 274 -15.04 19.18 -17.54
N VAL A 275 -14.58 20.39 -17.86
CA VAL A 275 -15.14 21.65 -17.34
C VAL A 275 -15.62 22.45 -18.55
N ASP A 276 -16.86 22.93 -18.50
CA ASP A 276 -17.44 23.79 -19.53
C ASP A 276 -16.63 25.10 -19.61
N SER A 277 -16.33 25.54 -20.83
CA SER A 277 -15.62 26.79 -21.09
C SER A 277 -16.31 28.02 -20.49
N ARG A 278 -17.64 27.96 -20.31
CA ARG A 278 -18.47 29.01 -19.69
C ARG A 278 -18.22 29.21 -18.19
N LEU A 279 -17.61 28.23 -17.51
CA LEU A 279 -17.14 28.38 -16.13
C LEU A 279 -15.91 29.31 -16.07
N GLY A 280 -15.18 29.44 -17.18
CA GLY A 280 -14.04 30.33 -17.32
C GLY A 280 -12.95 30.08 -16.26
N ASN A 281 -12.42 31.16 -15.68
CA ASN A 281 -11.43 31.12 -14.60
C ASN A 281 -12.06 30.91 -13.20
N SER A 282 -13.39 30.80 -13.11
CA SER A 282 -14.13 30.65 -11.84
C SER A 282 -14.16 29.19 -11.39
N LYS A 283 -12.97 28.58 -11.24
CA LYS A 283 -12.82 27.18 -10.80
C LYS A 283 -12.67 27.04 -9.30
N VAL A 284 -12.49 28.15 -8.59
CA VAL A 284 -12.29 28.20 -7.14
C VAL A 284 -13.21 29.27 -6.58
N ARG A 285 -13.92 28.95 -5.49
CA ARG A 285 -14.72 29.91 -4.73
C ARG A 285 -14.45 29.76 -3.25
N LYS A 286 -14.25 30.89 -2.58
CA LYS A 286 -14.13 30.99 -1.13
C LYS A 286 -15.52 31.24 -0.54
N VAL A 287 -15.81 30.65 0.62
CA VAL A 287 -17.11 30.69 1.29
C VAL A 287 -16.92 31.15 2.73
N GLY A 288 -17.81 32.02 3.20
CA GLY A 288 -17.73 32.65 4.53
C GLY A 288 -16.81 33.87 4.59
N GLU A 289 -17.09 34.76 5.54
CA GLU A 289 -16.26 35.93 5.88
C GLU A 289 -16.06 35.98 7.41
N PRO A 290 -14.85 35.68 7.94
CA PRO A 290 -13.64 35.28 7.23
C PRO A 290 -13.80 33.93 6.50
N GLU A 291 -12.89 33.62 5.56
CA GLU A 291 -12.92 32.40 4.77
C GLU A 291 -12.97 31.14 5.65
N ARG A 292 -14.08 30.41 5.55
CA ARG A 292 -14.35 29.16 6.29
C ARG A 292 -14.60 27.96 5.38
N GLY A 293 -14.68 28.19 4.07
CA GLY A 293 -14.78 27.13 3.09
C GLY A 293 -14.17 27.49 1.76
N ARG A 294 -13.82 26.47 0.99
CA ARG A 294 -13.28 26.60 -0.36
C ARG A 294 -13.81 25.49 -1.25
N VAL A 295 -14.45 25.86 -2.34
CA VAL A 295 -14.96 24.96 -3.38
C VAL A 295 -14.06 25.04 -4.60
N GLU A 296 -13.59 23.90 -5.09
CA GLU A 296 -12.73 23.81 -6.27
C GLU A 296 -13.25 22.78 -7.28
N VAL A 297 -13.30 23.16 -8.55
CA VAL A 297 -13.64 22.27 -9.66
C VAL A 297 -12.35 21.70 -10.24
N VAL A 298 -12.26 20.37 -10.28
CA VAL A 298 -11.12 19.64 -10.83
C VAL A 298 -11.58 18.59 -11.84
N THR A 299 -10.71 18.24 -12.78
CA THR A 299 -10.96 17.09 -13.66
C THR A 299 -10.23 15.84 -13.21
N TYR A 300 -10.75 14.66 -13.53
CA TYR A 300 -10.03 13.40 -13.37
C TYR A 300 -8.65 13.44 -14.02
N GLY A 301 -8.53 14.05 -15.21
CA GLY A 301 -7.24 14.25 -15.87
C GLY A 301 -6.29 15.18 -15.10
N GLN A 302 -6.79 16.18 -14.38
CA GLN A 302 -5.97 16.98 -13.47
C GLN A 302 -5.49 16.14 -12.29
N LEU A 303 -6.38 15.36 -11.66
CA LEU A 303 -6.02 14.47 -10.54
C LEU A 303 -4.94 13.46 -10.96
N VAL A 304 -5.07 12.84 -12.13
CA VAL A 304 -4.07 11.94 -12.70
C VAL A 304 -2.71 12.64 -12.85
N ARG A 305 -2.66 13.84 -13.44
CA ARG A 305 -1.40 14.59 -13.58
C ARG A 305 -0.79 14.96 -12.23
N THR A 306 -1.61 15.38 -11.27
CA THR A 306 -1.17 15.64 -9.89
C THR A 306 -0.57 14.39 -9.26
N ALA A 307 -1.22 13.24 -9.46
CA ALA A 307 -0.76 11.95 -8.95
C ALA A 307 0.58 11.55 -9.55
N GLN A 308 0.72 11.64 -10.87
CA GLN A 308 1.95 11.34 -11.60
C GLN A 308 3.10 12.23 -11.12
N GLN A 309 2.85 13.53 -10.88
CA GLN A 309 3.88 14.44 -10.34
C GLN A 309 4.28 14.06 -8.91
N ARG A 310 3.32 13.76 -8.04
CA ARG A 310 3.58 13.40 -6.63
C ARG A 310 4.27 12.06 -6.48
N LEU A 311 4.04 11.13 -7.40
CA LEU A 311 4.76 9.85 -7.46
C LEU A 311 6.00 9.93 -8.36
N PHE A 312 6.57 11.11 -8.61
CA PHE A 312 7.80 11.30 -9.37
C PHE A 312 7.83 10.60 -10.74
N ARG A 313 6.65 10.43 -11.35
CA ARG A 313 6.45 9.68 -12.59
C ARG A 313 6.96 8.22 -12.54
N LEU A 314 6.97 7.61 -11.36
CA LEU A 314 7.34 6.19 -11.16
C LEU A 314 6.56 5.25 -12.06
N LYS A 315 5.31 5.59 -12.41
CA LYS A 315 4.50 4.84 -13.40
C LYS A 315 5.21 4.69 -14.75
N GLU A 316 5.87 5.74 -15.22
CA GLU A 316 6.59 5.74 -16.51
C GLU A 316 7.81 4.82 -16.47
N GLN A 317 8.46 4.71 -15.30
CA GLN A 317 9.61 3.83 -15.07
C GLN A 317 9.19 2.36 -14.88
N LEU A 318 8.05 2.12 -14.22
CA LEU A 318 7.50 0.79 -13.91
C LEU A 318 6.47 0.30 -14.94
N ASN A 319 6.49 0.88 -16.13
CA ASN A 319 5.42 0.78 -17.14
C ASN A 319 5.10 -0.68 -17.57
N SER A 320 6.10 -1.55 -17.62
CA SER A 320 5.92 -2.97 -17.96
C SER A 320 5.02 -3.72 -16.98
N ARG A 321 5.02 -3.33 -15.70
CA ARG A 321 4.23 -3.99 -14.63
C ARG A 321 2.74 -3.72 -14.73
N TYR A 322 2.35 -2.51 -15.14
CA TYR A 322 0.94 -2.06 -15.06
C TYR A 322 0.19 -2.13 -16.39
N LYS A 323 0.90 -2.21 -17.53
CA LYS A 323 0.30 -2.31 -18.87
C LYS A 323 -0.54 -3.56 -19.10
N GLU A 324 -0.20 -4.67 -18.45
CA GLU A 324 -0.83 -5.98 -18.69
C GLU A 324 -2.03 -6.27 -17.78
N ILE A 325 -2.37 -5.35 -16.86
CA ILE A 325 -3.51 -5.54 -15.95
C ILE A 325 -4.81 -5.33 -16.72
N ILE A 326 -5.74 -6.30 -16.67
CA ILE A 326 -7.07 -6.24 -17.30
C ILE A 326 -8.04 -5.46 -16.39
N ASP A 327 -8.91 -4.62 -16.96
CA ASP A 327 -9.80 -3.68 -16.23
C ASP A 327 -10.59 -4.30 -15.06
N ASN A 328 -11.18 -5.48 -15.27
CA ASN A 328 -11.94 -6.17 -14.22
C ASN A 328 -11.07 -6.64 -13.05
N THR A 329 -9.80 -6.96 -13.31
CA THR A 329 -8.83 -7.35 -12.26
C THR A 329 -8.25 -6.14 -11.54
N LEU A 330 -8.17 -4.98 -12.21
CA LEU A 330 -7.67 -3.74 -11.63
C LEU A 330 -8.58 -3.25 -10.49
N VAL A 331 -9.88 -3.12 -10.76
CA VAL A 331 -10.85 -2.66 -9.74
C VAL A 331 -10.92 -3.65 -8.59
N GLN A 332 -10.95 -4.96 -8.88
CA GLN A 332 -10.99 -5.99 -7.84
C GLN A 332 -9.73 -6.01 -6.96
N LYS A 333 -8.53 -5.82 -7.52
CA LYS A 333 -7.29 -5.73 -6.73
C LYS A 333 -7.35 -4.57 -5.75
N ILE A 334 -7.83 -3.41 -6.19
CA ILE A 334 -7.92 -2.20 -5.36
C ILE A 334 -9.02 -2.33 -4.29
N LEU A 335 -10.13 -3.01 -4.61
CA LEU A 335 -11.27 -3.21 -3.70
C LEU A 335 -11.08 -4.35 -2.69
N ASN A 336 -10.28 -5.36 -3.02
CA ASN A 336 -10.06 -6.54 -2.16
C ASN A 336 -8.86 -6.38 -1.22
N GLU A 337 -8.06 -5.32 -1.36
CA GLU A 337 -6.98 -5.04 -0.43
C GLU A 337 -7.50 -4.36 0.85
N PRO A 338 -7.02 -4.76 2.04
CA PRO A 338 -7.47 -4.16 3.28
C PRO A 338 -7.21 -2.66 3.28
N VAL A 339 -8.23 -1.91 3.72
CA VAL A 339 -8.16 -0.48 4.02
C VAL A 339 -6.95 -0.23 4.93
N GLN A 340 -6.26 0.89 4.69
CA GLN A 340 -5.11 1.41 5.44
C GLN A 340 -5.08 0.85 6.87
N LEU A 341 -4.02 0.09 7.19
CA LEU A 341 -3.82 -0.50 8.51
C LEU A 341 -3.95 0.60 9.57
N GLU A 342 -4.89 0.44 10.50
CA GLU A 342 -4.88 1.20 11.75
C GLU A 342 -3.51 0.98 12.41
N LEU A 343 -2.85 2.08 12.78
CA LEU A 343 -1.62 2.03 13.54
C LEU A 343 -1.87 1.21 14.81
N ILE A 344 -1.04 0.19 15.00
CA ILE A 344 -1.04 -0.78 16.09
C ILE A 344 -1.38 -0.09 17.41
N LYS A 345 -2.48 -0.50 18.06
CA LYS A 345 -2.74 -0.14 19.47
C LYS A 345 -1.53 -0.59 20.29
N PRO A 346 -0.98 0.26 21.18
CA PRO A 346 0.06 -0.21 22.08
C PRO A 346 -0.47 -1.41 22.86
N GLU A 347 0.30 -2.50 22.85
CA GLU A 347 0.06 -3.61 23.76
C GLU A 347 0.12 -3.03 25.19
N GLU A 348 -1.03 -3.03 25.87
CA GLU A 348 -1.07 -2.82 27.31
C GLU A 348 -0.21 -3.90 27.96
N THR A 349 0.99 -3.50 28.35
CA THR A 349 1.89 -4.28 29.18
C THR A 349 1.68 -3.85 30.63
N ALA A 350 0.80 -4.57 31.33
CA ALA A 350 0.93 -5.06 32.72
C ALA A 350 -0.44 -5.47 33.27
#